data_AF-A0AAP9H599-F1
#
_entry.id   AF-A0AAP9H599-F1
#
_cell.length_a   1.000
_cell.length_b   1.000
_cell.length_c   1.000
_cell.angle_alpha   90.00
_cell.angle_beta   90.00
_cell.angle_gamma   90.00
#
_symmetry.space_group_name_H-M   'P 1'
#
loop_
_entity.id
_entity.type
_entity.pdbx_description
1 polymer ?
#
loop_
_entity_poly.entity_id
_entity_poly.type
_entity_poly.pdbx_seq_one_letter_code
_entity_poly.pdbx_strand_id
1 'polypeptide(L)'
;MKDYYKIDLEDFMQSNKVLIGEIKSKAPVYADDMGLDEVQYINREIKRAHLDYVESLGVKDPYEYYISRHEEDRPLAEQLIAQHRNSLHTAR
;
A
#
# COMPACT_ATOMS: atom_id res chain seq x y z
N MET A 1 -1.52 -11.44 -13.28
CA MET A 1 -1.15 -10.02 -13.21
C MET A 1 -0.44 -9.80 -11.89
N LYS A 2 0.66 -9.02 -11.86
CA LYS A 2 1.37 -8.73 -10.61
C LYS A 2 0.46 -7.92 -9.69
N ASP A 3 0.57 -8.16 -8.38
CA ASP A 3 -0.07 -7.31 -7.37
C ASP A 3 0.93 -6.21 -6.99
N TYR A 4 0.92 -5.12 -7.74
CA TYR A 4 1.87 -4.02 -7.56
C TYR A 4 1.72 -3.35 -6.19
N TYR A 5 0.51 -3.34 -5.62
CA TYR A 5 0.28 -2.85 -4.27
C TYR A 5 0.98 -3.73 -3.24
N LYS A 6 0.84 -5.06 -3.36
CA LYS A 6 1.50 -6.00 -2.45
C LYS A 6 3.02 -5.89 -2.53
N ILE A 7 3.58 -5.76 -3.74
CA ILE A 7 5.03 -5.58 -3.93
C ILE A 7 5.50 -4.30 -3.24
N ASP A 8 4.80 -3.17 -3.46
CA ASP A 8 5.17 -1.89 -2.83
C ASP A 8 5.04 -1.93 -1.30
N LEU A 9 4.01 -2.61 -0.78
CA LEU A 9 3.81 -2.79 0.65
C LEU A 9 4.93 -3.62 1.27
N GLU A 10 5.37 -4.70 0.61
CA GLU A 10 6.48 -5.53 1.07
C GLU A 10 7.79 -4.74 1.10
N ASP A 11 8.08 -3.97 0.05
CA ASP A 11 9.24 -3.07 -0.02
C ASP A 11 9.20 -2.00 1.09
N PHE A 12 8.03 -1.41 1.32
CA PHE A 12 7.81 -0.46 2.40
C PHE A 12 8.10 -1.09 3.77
N MET A 13 7.59 -2.29 4.03
CA MET A 13 7.83 -3.01 5.29
C MET A 13 9.32 -3.35 5.49
N GLN A 14 10.01 -3.76 4.42
CA GLN A 14 11.44 -4.06 4.47
C GLN A 14 12.29 -2.81 4.73
N SER A 15 11.89 -1.67 4.20
CA SER A 15 12.58 -0.39 4.37
C SER A 15 12.30 0.25 5.73
N ASN A 16 11.17 -0.08 6.36
CA ASN A 16 10.69 0.56 7.60
C ASN A 16 10.62 -0.40 8.79
N LYS A 17 11.57 -1.35 8.90
CA LYS A 17 11.55 -2.41 9.94
C LYS A 17 11.36 -1.90 11.38
N VAL A 18 11.91 -0.72 11.71
CA VAL A 18 11.75 -0.10 13.04
C VAL A 18 10.29 0.24 13.31
N LEU A 19 9.65 0.98 12.38
CA LEU A 19 8.22 1.31 12.45
C LEU A 19 7.35 0.06 12.53
N ILE A 20 7.65 -0.97 11.72
CA ILE A 20 6.92 -2.24 11.77
C ILE A 20 7.09 -2.92 13.14
N GLY A 21 8.27 -2.84 13.74
CA GLY A 21 8.52 -3.31 15.10
C GLY A 21 7.67 -2.58 16.14
N GLU A 22 7.56 -1.26 16.05
CA GLU A 22 6.75 -0.44 16.94
C GLU A 22 5.24 -0.73 16.81
N ILE A 23 4.75 -0.93 15.59
CA ILE A 23 3.35 -1.33 15.35
C ILE A 23 3.08 -2.68 16.03
N LYS A 24 3.98 -3.65 15.85
CA LYS A 24 3.85 -4.99 16.45
C LYS A 24 3.90 -4.95 17.98
N SER A 25 4.78 -4.15 18.58
CA SER A 25 4.86 -4.05 20.04
C SER A 25 3.61 -3.43 20.68
N LYS A 26 2.87 -2.61 19.91
CA LYS A 26 1.63 -1.96 20.32
C LYS A 26 0.40 -2.87 20.18
N ALA A 27 0.45 -3.86 19.30
CA ALA A 27 -0.69 -4.71 18.97
C ALA A 27 -1.38 -5.37 20.17
N PRO A 28 -0.66 -5.94 21.18
CA PRO A 28 -1.31 -6.62 22.30
C PRO A 28 -2.18 -5.71 23.17
N VAL A 29 -1.96 -4.39 23.14
CA VAL A 29 -2.73 -3.41 23.92
C VAL A 29 -3.85 -2.82 23.07
N TYR A 30 -3.50 -2.33 21.88
CA TYR A 30 -4.45 -1.57 21.07
C TYR A 30 -5.38 -2.43 20.22
N ALA A 31 -5.05 -3.70 19.96
CA ALA A 31 -5.97 -4.58 19.23
C ALA A 31 -7.24 -4.83 20.05
N ASP A 32 -7.10 -5.12 21.35
CA ASP A 32 -8.20 -5.34 22.29
C ASP A 32 -9.08 -4.09 22.44
N ASP A 33 -8.46 -2.90 22.60
CA ASP A 33 -9.18 -1.62 22.68
C ASP A 33 -10.04 -1.34 21.43
N MET A 34 -9.65 -1.90 20.28
CA MET A 34 -10.33 -1.73 19.01
C MET A 34 -11.25 -2.92 18.65
N GLY A 35 -11.32 -3.95 19.49
CA GLY A 35 -12.08 -5.18 19.21
C GLY A 35 -11.55 -5.96 18.00
N LEU A 36 -10.24 -5.86 17.73
CA LEU A 36 -9.54 -6.54 16.65
C LEU A 36 -8.64 -7.62 17.23
N ASP A 37 -8.32 -8.65 16.44
CA ASP A 37 -7.16 -9.48 16.76
C ASP A 37 -5.83 -8.74 16.43
N GLU A 38 -4.73 -9.17 17.05
CA GLU A 38 -3.43 -8.52 16.87
C GLU A 38 -3.00 -8.47 15.39
N VAL A 39 -3.29 -9.51 14.61
CA VAL A 39 -2.91 -9.59 13.19
C VAL A 39 -3.73 -8.59 12.37
N GLN A 40 -5.01 -8.44 12.65
CA GLN A 40 -5.89 -7.44 12.05
C GLN A 40 -5.40 -6.02 12.37
N TYR A 41 -5.08 -5.74 13.63
CA TYR A 41 -4.53 -4.45 14.04
C TYR A 41 -3.22 -4.15 13.31
N ILE A 42 -2.26 -5.08 13.32
CA ILE A 42 -0.96 -4.92 12.65
C ILE A 42 -1.16 -4.66 11.16
N ASN A 43 -1.99 -5.45 10.48
CA ASN A 43 -2.27 -5.27 9.06
C ASN A 43 -2.90 -3.90 8.79
N ARG A 44 -3.85 -3.47 9.61
CA ARG A 44 -4.49 -2.16 9.47
C ARG A 44 -3.49 -1.02 9.60
N GLU A 45 -2.66 -1.04 10.65
CA GLU A 45 -1.70 0.04 10.91
C GLU A 45 -0.57 0.07 9.87
N ILE A 46 -0.10 -1.09 9.39
CA ILE A 46 0.89 -1.14 8.31
C ILE A 46 0.31 -0.56 7.02
N LYS A 47 -0.92 -0.94 6.65
CA LYS A 47 -1.59 -0.39 5.46
C LYS A 47 -1.81 1.10 5.55
N ARG A 48 -2.18 1.59 6.74
CA ARG A 48 -2.34 3.03 6.99
C ARG A 48 -1.01 3.78 6.87
N ALA A 49 0.04 3.29 7.53
CA ALA A 49 1.36 3.92 7.45
C ALA A 49 1.92 3.93 6.02
N HIS A 50 1.65 2.87 5.24
CA HIS A 50 2.00 2.80 3.84
C HIS A 50 1.25 3.85 3.00
N LEU A 51 -0.06 3.99 3.20
CA LEU A 51 -0.86 5.03 2.53
C LEU A 51 -0.38 6.43 2.91
N ASP A 52 -0.17 6.71 4.20
CA ASP A 52 0.35 8.00 4.68
C ASP A 52 1.71 8.32 4.04
N TYR A 53 2.58 7.30 3.89
CA TYR A 53 3.85 7.44 3.19
C TYR A 53 3.66 7.79 1.71
N VAL A 54 2.81 7.07 0.98
CA VAL A 54 2.54 7.34 -0.44
C VAL A 54 1.94 8.74 -0.64
N GLU A 55 1.01 9.16 0.23
CA GLU A 55 0.44 10.50 0.23
C GLU A 55 1.50 11.57 0.48
N SER A 56 2.45 11.32 1.40
CA SER A 56 3.56 12.25 1.68
C SER A 56 4.49 12.51 0.49
N LEU A 57 4.53 11.59 -0.48
CA LEU A 57 5.27 11.75 -1.74
C LEU A 57 4.54 12.64 -2.76
N GLY A 58 3.34 13.12 -2.45
CA GLY A 58 2.51 13.90 -3.36
C GLY A 58 1.86 13.07 -4.49
N VAL A 59 1.77 11.75 -4.30
CA VAL A 59 1.15 10.83 -5.25
C VAL A 59 -0.36 11.06 -5.27
N LYS A 60 -0.91 11.35 -6.46
CA LYS A 60 -2.35 11.57 -6.66
C LYS A 60 -3.12 10.27 -6.87
N ASP A 61 -2.49 9.31 -7.55
CA ASP A 61 -3.06 8.01 -7.84
C ASP A 61 -2.08 6.93 -7.38
N PRO A 62 -2.34 6.30 -6.22
CA PRO A 62 -1.49 5.24 -5.69
C PRO A 62 -1.36 4.04 -6.65
N TYR A 63 -2.41 3.70 -7.40
CA TYR A 63 -2.38 2.58 -8.34
C TYR A 63 -1.37 2.82 -9.46
N GLU A 64 -1.42 4.00 -10.07
CA GLU A 64 -0.46 4.40 -11.10
C GLU A 64 0.97 4.46 -10.56
N TYR A 65 1.14 4.93 -9.33
CA TYR A 65 2.43 4.97 -8.66
C TYR A 65 3.02 3.57 -8.44
N TYR A 66 2.23 2.61 -7.95
CA TYR A 66 2.69 1.25 -7.73
C TYR A 66 3.13 0.58 -9.04
N ILE A 67 2.36 0.75 -10.12
CA ILE A 67 2.73 0.22 -11.44
C ILE A 67 4.02 0.87 -11.95
N SER A 68 4.08 2.20 -11.92
CA SER A 68 5.23 2.95 -12.46
C SER A 68 6.54 2.62 -11.74
N ARG A 69 6.45 2.21 -10.46
CA ARG A 69 7.59 1.85 -9.63
C ARG A 69 8.05 0.41 -9.84
N HIS A 70 7.12 -0.53 -10.06
CA HIS A 70 7.37 -1.97 -9.96
C HIS A 70 7.19 -2.74 -11.28
N GLU A 71 6.66 -2.11 -12.32
CA GLU A 71 6.65 -2.71 -13.66
C GLU A 71 7.84 -2.23 -14.49
N GLU A 72 8.71 -3.17 -14.85
CA GLU A 72 9.89 -2.92 -15.66
C GLU A 72 9.55 -2.81 -17.16
N ASP A 73 8.52 -3.53 -17.60
CA ASP A 73 7.99 -3.45 -18.96
C ASP A 73 7.19 -2.15 -19.14
N ARG A 74 7.84 -1.12 -19.70
CA ARG A 74 7.23 0.20 -19.89
C ARG A 74 5.96 0.17 -20.75
N PRO A 75 5.92 -0.50 -21.92
CA PRO A 75 4.68 -0.68 -22.68
C PRO A 75 3.54 -1.28 -21.85
N LEU A 76 3.83 -2.31 -21.05
CA LEU A 76 2.82 -2.91 -20.19
C LEU A 76 2.35 -1.95 -19.09
N ALA A 77 3.28 -1.24 -18.43
CA ALA A 77 2.97 -0.25 -17.41
C ALA A 77 2.02 0.84 -17.92
N GLU A 78 2.33 1.40 -19.10
CA GLU A 78 1.49 2.42 -19.76
C GLU A 78 0.09 1.87 -20.09
N GLN A 79 0.02 0.64 -20.60
CA GLN A 79 -1.25 -0.01 -20.90
C GLN A 79 -2.12 -0.16 -19.65
N LEU A 80 -1.56 -0.63 -18.54
CA LEU A 80 -2.29 -0.84 -17.29
C LEU A 80 -2.80 0.47 -16.68
N ILE A 81 -1.97 1.51 -16.73
CA ILE A 81 -2.35 2.86 -16.28
C ILE A 81 -3.48 3.42 -17.15
N ALA A 82 -3.39 3.27 -18.47
CA ALA A 82 -4.45 3.70 -19.38
C ALA A 82 -5.78 2.97 -19.11
N GLN A 83 -5.72 1.65 -18.88
CA GLN A 83 -6.88 0.85 -18.52
C GLN A 83 -7.52 1.31 -17.21
N HIS A 84 -6.71 1.64 -16.20
CA HIS A 84 -7.18 2.16 -14.91
C HIS A 84 -7.88 3.52 -15.05
N ARG A 85 -7.25 4.47 -15.74
CA ARG A 85 -7.86 5.79 -15.99
C ARG A 85 -9.21 5.66 -16.70
N ASN A 86 -9.28 4.79 -17.71
CA ASN A 86 -10.52 4.54 -18.46
C ASN A 86 -11.62 3.92 -17.58
N SER A 87 -11.28 3.02 -16.65
CA SER A 87 -12.26 2.42 -15.75
C SER A 87 -12.83 3.44 -14.76
N LEU A 88 -12.00 4.38 -14.26
CA LEU A 88 -12.45 5.49 -13.43
C LEU A 88 -13.37 6.46 -14.18
N HIS A 89 -13.13 6.70 -15.47
CA HIS A 89 -14.00 7.52 -16.31
C HIS A 89 -15.34 6.86 -16.62
N THR A 90 -15.36 5.53 -16.80
CA THR A 90 -16.58 4.77 -17.12
C THR A 90 -17.45 4.52 -15.89
N ALA A 91 -16.87 4.59 -14.68
CA ALA A 91 -17.59 4.42 -13.41
C ALA A 91 -18.33 5.69 -12.93
N ARG A 92 -18.26 6.79 -13.67
CA ARG A 92 -18.98 8.05 -13.43
C ARG A 92 -20.19 8.17 -14.35
#